data_AF-A0A7K2Z8J8-F1
#
_entry.id   AF-A0A7K2Z8J8-F1
#
_cell.length_a   1.000
_cell.length_b   1.000
_cell.length_c   1.000
_cell.angle_alpha   90.00
_cell.angle_beta   90.00
_cell.angle_gamma   90.00
#
_symmetry.space_group_name_H-M   'P 1'
#
loop_
_entity.id
_entity.type
_entity.pdbx_description
1 polymer ?
#
loop_
_entity_poly.entity_id
_entity_poly.type
_entity_poly.pdbx_seq_one_letter_code
_entity_poly.pdbx_strand_id
1 'polypeptide(L)'
;LIAVAALPLLAGMGPEAYRDAGEFAATFRRAMPMCAGLLVLGAVIACWTVRTPPVAAVERKRAEERPECTVHCGIVAPPLEPERAREGER
;
A
#
# COMPACT_ATOMS: atom_id res chain seq x y z
N LEU A 1 -12.00 -4.83 -4.37
CA LEU A 1 -12.65 -6.09 -3.90
C LEU A 1 -13.23 -6.93 -5.04
N ILE A 2 -13.64 -6.35 -6.18
CA ILE A 2 -14.14 -7.10 -7.36
C ILE A 2 -13.18 -8.19 -7.85
N ALA A 3 -11.86 -7.92 -7.87
CA ALA A 3 -10.86 -8.91 -8.27
C ALA A 3 -10.85 -10.16 -7.37
N VAL A 4 -11.06 -10.02 -6.06
CA VAL A 4 -11.14 -11.17 -5.13
C VAL A 4 -12.46 -11.93 -5.30
N ALA A 5 -13.56 -11.21 -5.58
CA ALA A 5 -14.88 -11.81 -5.74
C ALA A 5 -15.05 -12.62 -7.04
N ALA A 6 -14.29 -12.31 -8.09
CA ALA A 6 -14.36 -13.02 -9.37
C ALA A 6 -13.52 -14.31 -9.41
N LEU A 7 -12.53 -14.45 -8.52
CA LEU A 7 -11.60 -15.59 -8.51
C LEU A 7 -12.29 -16.95 -8.25
N PRO A 8 -13.27 -17.09 -7.32
CA PRO A 8 -14.00 -18.35 -7.12
C PRO A 8 -14.80 -18.79 -8.35
N LEU A 9 -15.44 -17.84 -9.05
CA LEU A 9 -16.18 -18.09 -10.29
C LEU A 9 -15.24 -18.52 -11.42
N LEU A 10 -14.08 -17.87 -11.55
CA LEU A 10 -13.04 -18.25 -12.52
C LEU A 10 -12.32 -19.57 -12.16
N ALA A 11 -12.30 -19.95 -10.89
CA ALA A 11 -11.73 -21.21 -10.41
C ALA A 11 -12.68 -22.43 -10.58
N GLY A 12 -13.89 -22.22 -11.13
CA GLY A 12 -14.85 -23.29 -11.40
C GLY A 12 -15.65 -23.72 -10.17
N MET A 13 -15.75 -22.88 -9.14
CA MET A 13 -16.44 -23.20 -7.90
C MET A 13 -17.96 -23.03 -8.08
N GLY A 14 -18.68 -24.13 -8.34
CA GLY A 14 -20.14 -24.19 -8.28
C GLY A 14 -20.64 -24.25 -6.82
N PRO A 15 -21.92 -23.92 -6.54
CA PRO A 15 -22.46 -23.86 -5.18
C PRO A 15 -22.39 -25.19 -4.41
N GLU A 16 -22.33 -26.34 -5.11
CA GLU A 16 -22.19 -27.67 -4.48
C GLU A 16 -20.77 -27.97 -4.00
N ALA A 17 -19.74 -27.36 -4.59
CA ALA A 17 -18.35 -27.49 -4.12
C ALA A 17 -18.11 -26.83 -2.75
N TYR A 18 -19.07 -26.02 -2.28
CA TYR A 18 -19.04 -25.42 -0.93
C TYR A 18 -19.44 -26.43 0.16
N ARG A 19 -20.11 -27.53 -0.21
CA ARG A 19 -20.58 -28.56 0.72
C ARG A 19 -19.61 -29.73 0.90
N ASP A 20 -18.59 -29.84 0.04
CA ASP A 20 -17.54 -30.86 0.14
C ASP A 20 -16.19 -30.23 0.54
N ALA A 21 -15.63 -30.71 1.66
CA ALA A 21 -14.38 -30.16 2.22
C ALA A 21 -13.16 -30.43 1.32
N GLY A 22 -13.16 -31.53 0.57
CA GLY A 22 -12.06 -31.91 -0.32
C GLY A 22 -12.03 -31.06 -1.59
N GLU A 23 -13.20 -30.83 -2.18
CA GLU A 23 -13.37 -30.03 -3.40
C GLU A 23 -13.08 -28.54 -3.15
N PHE A 24 -13.53 -28.01 -2.00
CA PHE A 24 -13.17 -26.65 -1.57
C PHE A 24 -11.66 -26.47 -1.37
N ALA A 25 -10.99 -27.43 -0.72
CA ALA A 25 -9.54 -27.33 -0.49
C ALA A 25 -8.74 -27.35 -1.81
N ALA A 26 -9.17 -28.12 -2.80
CA ALA A 26 -8.52 -28.19 -4.11
C ALA A 26 -8.68 -26.89 -4.90
N THR A 27 -9.88 -26.30 -4.89
CA THR A 27 -10.15 -25.02 -5.56
C THR A 27 -9.43 -23.86 -4.88
N PHE A 28 -9.38 -23.81 -3.54
CA PHE A 28 -8.64 -22.80 -2.80
C PHE A 28 -7.12 -22.85 -3.09
N ARG A 29 -6.53 -24.05 -3.11
CA ARG A 29 -5.11 -24.22 -3.50
C ARG A 29 -4.81 -23.70 -4.90
N ARG A 30 -5.78 -23.76 -5.82
CA ARG A 30 -5.64 -23.24 -7.19
C ARG A 30 -5.88 -21.74 -7.28
N ALA A 31 -6.70 -21.16 -6.40
CA ALA A 31 -6.98 -19.73 -6.36
C ALA A 31 -5.80 -18.91 -5.77
N MET A 32 -5.11 -19.45 -4.76
CA MET A 32 -3.96 -18.79 -4.12
C MET A 32 -2.85 -18.32 -5.09
N PRO A 33 -2.39 -19.12 -6.08
CA PRO A 33 -1.39 -18.65 -7.05
C PRO A 33 -1.93 -17.53 -7.96
N MET A 34 -3.23 -17.45 -8.22
CA MET A 34 -3.81 -16.30 -8.95
C MET A 34 -3.72 -15.01 -8.13
N CYS A 35 -4.04 -15.08 -6.83
CA CYS A 35 -3.86 -13.94 -5.92
C CYS A 35 -2.39 -13.50 -5.85
N ALA A 36 -1.46 -14.46 -5.74
CA ALA A 36 -0.04 -14.18 -5.75
C ALA A 36 0.41 -13.51 -7.07
N GLY A 37 -0.09 -13.99 -8.21
CA GLY A 37 0.17 -13.38 -9.51
C GLY A 37 -0.30 -11.93 -9.61
N LEU A 38 -1.50 -11.63 -9.08
CA LEU A 38 -2.02 -10.26 -9.03
C LEU A 38 -1.15 -9.34 -8.15
N LEU A 39 -0.65 -9.83 -7.02
CA LEU A 39 0.27 -9.07 -6.16
C LEU A 39 1.59 -8.78 -6.86
N VAL A 40 2.16 -9.76 -7.56
CA VAL A 40 3.40 -9.59 -8.34
C VAL A 40 3.18 -8.58 -9.47
N LEU A 41 2.05 -8.67 -10.19
CA LEU A 41 1.72 -7.69 -11.23
C LEU A 41 1.62 -6.27 -10.66
N GLY A 42 0.93 -6.10 -9.53
CA GLY A 42 0.86 -4.82 -8.82
C GLY A 42 2.23 -4.31 -8.38
N ALA A 43 3.10 -5.20 -7.90
CA ALA A 43 4.47 -4.86 -7.53
C ALA A 43 5.32 -4.40 -8.73
N VAL A 44 5.22 -5.08 -9.88
CA VAL A 44 5.93 -4.69 -11.11
C VAL A 44 5.46 -3.32 -11.59
N ILE A 45 4.15 -3.09 -11.61
CA ILE A 45 3.58 -1.78 -11.97
C ILE A 45 4.09 -0.71 -11.01
N ALA A 46 4.05 -0.94 -9.70
CA ALA A 46 4.58 -0.02 -8.71
C ALA A 46 6.07 0.24 -8.93
N CYS A 47 6.89 -0.78 -9.16
CA CYS A 47 8.31 -0.61 -9.43
C CYS A 47 8.59 0.27 -10.65
N TRP A 48 7.73 0.22 -11.68
CA TRP A 48 7.91 1.01 -12.90
C TRP A 48 7.31 2.41 -12.81
N THR A 49 6.22 2.57 -12.07
CA THR A 49 5.46 3.83 -11.98
C THR A 49 5.86 4.69 -10.79
N VAL A 50 6.28 4.07 -9.68
CA VAL A 50 6.75 4.78 -8.49
C VAL A 50 8.19 5.20 -8.72
N ARG A 51 8.35 6.45 -9.16
CA ARG A 51 9.66 7.06 -9.35
C ARG A 51 10.32 7.24 -7.98
N THR A 52 11.36 6.46 -7.70
CA THR A 52 12.14 6.64 -6.47
C THR A 52 13.00 7.89 -6.61
N PRO A 53 12.80 8.93 -5.77
CA PRO A 53 13.68 10.10 -5.79
C PRO A 53 15.10 9.67 -5.41
N PRO A 54 16.15 10.25 -6.02
CA PRO A 54 17.52 9.95 -5.65
C PRO A 54 17.74 10.23 -4.16
N VAL A 55 18.53 9.39 -3.48
CA VAL A 55 18.79 9.49 -2.03
C VAL A 55 19.18 10.91 -1.62
N ALA A 56 20.03 11.57 -2.41
CA ALA A 56 20.44 12.95 -2.16
C ALA A 56 19.28 13.96 -2.18
N ALA A 57 18.24 13.74 -2.99
CA ALA A 57 17.05 14.61 -3.00
C ALA A 57 16.16 14.36 -1.77
N VAL A 58 16.05 13.10 -1.33
CA VAL A 58 15.34 12.74 -0.09
C VAL A 58 16.05 13.34 1.13
N GLU A 59 17.38 13.24 1.19
CA GLU A 59 18.19 13.79 2.27
C GLU A 59 18.12 15.31 2.32
N ARG A 60 18.18 15.99 1.16
CA ARG A 60 17.98 17.45 1.08
C ARG A 60 16.60 17.86 1.58
N LYS A 61 15.53 17.22 1.09
CA LYS A 61 14.16 17.51 1.55
C LYS A 61 14.01 17.28 3.05
N ARG A 62 14.58 16.19 3.59
CA ARG A 62 14.57 15.90 5.03
C ARG A 62 15.38 16.93 5.83
N ALA A 63 16.48 17.45 5.29
CA ALA A 63 17.26 18.51 5.93
C ALA A 63 16.50 19.85 5.93
N GLU A 64 15.83 20.17 4.82
CA GLU A 64 15.00 21.37 4.68
C GLU A 64 13.74 21.29 5.57
N GLU A 65 13.10 20.13 5.69
CA GLU A 65 11.85 19.89 6.43
C GLU A 65 12.07 19.25 7.81
N ARG A 66 13.19 19.56 8.49
CA ARG A 66 13.37 19.08 9.87
C ARG A 66 12.31 19.71 10.78
N PRO A 67 11.57 18.91 11.57
CA PRO A 67 10.63 19.46 12.54
C PRO A 67 11.38 20.22 13.62
N GLU A 68 10.84 21.36 14.06
CA GLU A 68 11.41 22.15 15.16
C GLU A 68 11.45 21.37 16.49
N CYS A 69 10.45 20.51 16.72
CA CYS A 69 10.35 19.66 17.91
C CYS A 69 10.28 18.18 17.52
N THR A 70 11.30 17.41 17.92
CA THR A 70 11.35 15.94 17.70
C THR A 70 10.65 15.14 18.78
N VAL A 71 10.40 15.76 19.94
CA VAL A 71 9.72 15.15 21.08
C VAL A 71 8.63 16.09 21.56
N HIS A 72 7.39 15.62 21.56
CA HIS A 72 6.23 16.34 22.07
C HIS A 72 5.31 15.37 22.80
N CYS A 73 4.85 15.75 23.99
CA CYS A 73 3.94 14.94 24.80
C CYS A 73 2.67 15.73 25.09
N GLY A 74 1.97 16.14 24.03
CA GLY A 74 0.71 16.87 24.12
C GLY A 74 -0.47 15.92 24.27
N ILE A 75 -1.41 16.26 25.16
CA ILE A 75 -2.66 15.50 25.35
C ILE A 75 -3.77 15.99 24.41
N VAL A 76 -3.71 17.26 23.98
CA VAL A 76 -4.81 17.93 23.27
C VAL A 76 -4.63 17.89 21.75
N ALA A 77 -3.41 18.10 21.24
CA ALA A 77 -3.11 18.06 19.82
C ALA A 77 -1.59 17.89 19.54
N PRO A 78 -1.21 17.35 18.37
CA PRO A 78 0.17 17.39 17.89
C PRO A 78 0.62 18.85 17.67
N PRO A 79 1.94 19.13 17.76
CA PRO A 79 2.44 20.48 17.54
C PRO A 79 2.26 20.84 16.06
N LEU A 80 1.72 22.03 15.79
CA LEU A 80 1.66 22.58 14.44
C LEU A 80 2.99 23.29 14.15
N GLU A 81 3.62 22.92 13.03
CA GLU A 81 4.82 23.62 12.56
C GLU A 81 4.44 25.03 12.11
N PRO A 82 5.20 26.08 12.47
CA PRO A 82 4.92 27.43 12.00
C PRO A 82 5.03 27.52 10.47
N GLU A 83 4.19 28.35 9.85
CA GLU A 83 4.34 28.67 8.42
C GLU A 83 5.70 29.35 8.23
N ARG A 84 6.58 28.74 7.42
CA ARG A 84 7.84 29.39 7.05
C ARG A 84 7.51 30.66 6.27
N ALA A 85 7.86 31.81 6.83
CA ALA A 85 7.81 33.06 6.10
C ALA A 85 8.62 32.90 4.81
N ARG A 86 8.00 33.16 3.66
CA ARG A 86 8.72 33.30 2.40
C ARG A 86 9.58 34.55 2.52
N GLU A 87 10.88 34.36 2.70
CA GLU A 87 11.85 35.44 2.74
C GLU A 87 11.90 36.09 1.35
N GLY A 88 11.07 37.12 1.14
CA GLY A 88 10.91 37.75 -0.17
C GLY A 88 9.91 38.91 -0.27
N GLU A 89 9.41 39.45 0.85
CA GLU A 89 8.57 40.66 0.85
C GLU A 89 9.07 41.65 1.92
N ARG A 90 10.22 42.29 1.64
CA ARG A 90 10.58 43.60 2.20
C ARG A 90 11.34 44.41 1.17
#